data_AF-A0A1I8CDM3-F1
#
_entry.id   AF-A0A1I8CDM3-F1
#
_cell.length_a   1.000
_cell.length_b   1.000
_cell.length_c   1.000
_cell.angle_alpha   90.00
_cell.angle_beta   90.00
_cell.angle_gamma   90.00
#
_symmetry.space_group_name_H-M   'P 1'
#
loop_
_entity.id
_entity.type
_entity.pdbx_description
1 polymer ?
#
loop_
_entity_poly.entity_id
_entity_poly.type
_entity_poly.pdbx_seq_one_letter_code
_entity_poly.pdbx_strand_id
1 'polypeptide(L)'
;MKLEVVILLVLISFLGASDVPPNLVVCTGNKTYFNCGGCEAKCSDHEQMMCGTICRESGCYCFGDEYALDAKGNCILKKDCDLVGATFPCPQNEVWLECGPSCKNICGTDHVGCREYCRPRACYCTGDYALEKEGGKCILRSSCVPI
;
A
#
# COMPACT_ATOMS: atom_id res chain seq x y z
N MET A 1 -54.89 -29.67 14.59
CA MET A 1 -53.50 -30.06 14.26
C MET A 1 -53.05 -29.70 12.86
N LYS A 2 -53.80 -29.98 11.78
CA LYS A 2 -53.33 -29.68 10.41
C LYS A 2 -53.27 -28.18 10.07
N LEU A 3 -54.15 -27.36 10.65
CA LEU A 3 -54.23 -25.92 10.32
C LEU A 3 -53.14 -25.08 11.01
N GLU A 4 -52.83 -25.38 12.27
CA GLU A 4 -51.77 -24.72 13.06
C GLU A 4 -50.37 -24.91 12.43
N VAL A 5 -50.08 -26.11 11.91
CA VAL A 5 -48.80 -26.42 11.24
C VAL A 5 -48.65 -25.66 9.93
N VAL A 6 -49.74 -25.44 9.20
CA VAL A 6 -49.72 -24.66 7.95
C VAL A 6 -49.44 -23.19 8.22
N ILE A 7 -50.01 -22.62 9.28
CA ILE A 7 -49.77 -21.21 9.66
C ILE A 7 -48.29 -21.00 10.08
N LEU A 8 -47.72 -21.93 10.86
CA LEU A 8 -46.31 -21.87 11.24
C LEU A 8 -45.38 -21.92 10.00
N LEU A 9 -45.64 -22.81 9.04
CA LEU A 9 -44.82 -22.94 7.82
C LEU A 9 -44.90 -21.70 6.91
N VAL A 10 -46.06 -21.03 6.87
CA VAL A 10 -46.24 -19.79 6.11
C VAL A 10 -45.50 -18.63 6.79
N LEU A 11 -45.51 -18.53 8.11
CA LEU A 11 -44.77 -17.47 8.83
C LEU A 11 -43.24 -17.62 8.72
N ILE A 12 -42.73 -18.85 8.68
CA ILE A 12 -41.28 -19.11 8.53
C ILE A 12 -40.79 -18.71 7.12
N SER A 13 -41.64 -18.77 6.10
CA SER A 13 -41.27 -18.39 4.73
C SER A 13 -41.27 -16.88 4.48
N PHE A 14 -41.96 -16.08 5.31
CA PHE A 14 -41.90 -14.61 5.24
C PHE A 14 -40.69 -13.97 5.93
N LEU A 15 -39.96 -14.70 6.78
CA LEU A 15 -38.80 -14.17 7.52
C LEU A 15 -37.45 -14.39 6.80
N GLY A 16 -37.44 -15.00 5.62
CA GLY A 16 -36.23 -15.61 5.04
C GLY A 16 -35.69 -15.02 3.73
N ALA A 17 -36.25 -13.94 3.18
CA ALA A 17 -35.72 -13.31 1.97
C ALA A 17 -35.18 -11.92 2.28
N SER A 18 -33.90 -11.85 2.67
CA SER A 18 -33.14 -10.60 2.50
C SER A 18 -32.74 -10.53 1.04
N ASP A 19 -33.40 -9.65 0.29
CA ASP A 19 -33.07 -9.32 -1.10
C ASP A 19 -31.71 -8.62 -1.13
N VAL A 20 -30.61 -9.39 -1.08
CA VAL A 20 -29.28 -8.84 -1.36
C VAL A 20 -29.25 -8.57 -2.87
N PRO A 21 -29.10 -7.30 -3.31
CA PRO A 21 -29.08 -6.99 -4.72
C PRO A 21 -27.90 -7.74 -5.38
N PRO A 22 -28.10 -8.34 -6.57
CA PRO A 22 -27.17 -9.31 -7.17
C PRO A 22 -25.81 -8.74 -7.62
N ASN A 23 -25.47 -7.51 -7.23
CA ASN A 23 -24.21 -6.83 -7.56
C ASN A 23 -23.67 -5.97 -6.41
N LEU A 24 -23.93 -6.32 -5.15
CA LEU A 24 -23.28 -5.63 -4.03
C LEU A 24 -21.82 -6.09 -3.94
N VAL A 25 -20.89 -5.32 -4.51
CA VAL A 25 -19.46 -5.56 -4.35
C VAL A 25 -19.04 -5.16 -2.93
N VAL A 26 -18.76 -6.16 -2.09
CA VAL A 26 -18.29 -5.95 -0.73
C VAL A 26 -16.76 -6.03 -0.71
N CYS A 27 -16.11 -4.93 -0.36
CA CYS A 27 -14.66 -4.90 -0.17
C CYS A 27 -14.26 -5.46 1.20
N THR A 28 -13.10 -6.10 1.27
CA THR A 28 -12.55 -6.62 2.53
C THR A 28 -11.71 -5.56 3.25
N GLY A 29 -11.74 -5.58 4.58
CA GLY A 29 -10.99 -4.65 5.42
C GLY A 29 -11.40 -3.19 5.19
N ASN A 30 -10.42 -2.27 5.25
CA ASN A 30 -10.65 -0.82 5.08
C ASN A 30 -10.64 -0.37 3.60
N LYS A 31 -10.85 -1.28 2.64
CA LYS A 31 -10.89 -0.93 1.22
C LYS A 31 -12.29 -0.44 0.84
N THR A 32 -12.34 0.52 -0.07
CA THR A 32 -13.60 1.09 -0.61
C THR A 32 -13.71 0.77 -2.09
N TYR A 33 -14.92 0.42 -2.54
CA TYR A 33 -15.17 0.14 -3.95
C TYR A 33 -15.29 1.46 -4.73
N PHE A 34 -14.59 1.55 -5.86
CA PHE A 34 -14.68 2.66 -6.79
C PHE A 34 -14.93 2.16 -8.21
N ASN A 35 -15.81 2.85 -8.94
CA ASN A 35 -16.00 2.62 -10.38
C ASN A 35 -14.86 3.21 -11.22
N CYS A 36 -14.19 4.24 -10.71
CA CYS A 36 -12.97 4.83 -11.25
C CYS A 36 -11.88 4.63 -10.20
N GLY A 37 -11.01 3.64 -10.41
CA GLY A 37 -10.01 3.23 -9.42
C GLY A 37 -8.97 4.32 -9.16
N GLY A 38 -8.54 4.41 -7.89
CA GLY A 38 -7.55 5.38 -7.43
C GLY A 38 -6.14 4.79 -7.27
N CYS A 39 -5.18 5.66 -6.98
CA CYS A 39 -3.87 5.23 -6.50
C CYS A 39 -3.96 4.84 -5.01
N GLU A 40 -3.07 3.96 -4.57
CA GLU A 40 -3.03 3.47 -3.18
C GLU A 40 -1.65 3.74 -2.62
N ALA A 41 -1.57 4.50 -1.52
CA ALA A 41 -0.33 4.66 -0.78
C ALA A 41 0.08 3.32 -0.16
N LYS A 42 1.38 3.11 0.00
CA LYS A 42 1.96 1.97 0.71
C LYS A 42 2.68 2.46 1.95
N CYS A 43 2.77 1.62 2.97
CA CYS A 43 3.58 1.93 4.15
C CYS A 43 5.07 2.12 3.81
N SER A 44 5.53 1.53 2.69
CA SER A 44 6.88 1.73 2.15
C SER A 44 7.05 3.03 1.35
N ASP A 45 6.00 3.82 1.14
CA ASP A 45 6.12 5.07 0.37
C ASP A 45 6.75 6.13 1.26
N HIS A 46 7.91 6.63 0.84
CA HIS A 46 8.72 7.59 1.61
C HIS A 46 8.53 9.05 1.16
N GLU A 47 7.76 9.24 0.10
CA GLU A 47 7.39 10.54 -0.48
C GLU A 47 5.88 10.57 -0.70
N GLN A 48 5.31 11.76 -0.78
CA GLN A 48 3.89 11.91 -1.06
C GLN A 48 3.60 11.34 -2.46
N MET A 49 2.79 10.29 -2.53
CA MET A 49 2.36 9.70 -3.80
C MET A 49 1.56 10.75 -4.59
N MET A 50 2.09 11.16 -5.74
CA MET A 50 1.34 11.96 -6.70
C MET A 50 0.42 11.03 -7.50
N CYS A 51 -0.89 11.14 -7.27
CA CYS A 51 -1.89 10.41 -8.05
C CYS A 51 -2.39 11.26 -9.21
N GLY A 52 -2.27 10.75 -10.44
CA GLY A 52 -2.84 11.40 -11.62
C GLY A 52 -4.37 11.31 -11.64
N THR A 53 -5.01 12.12 -12.48
CA THR A 53 -6.47 12.14 -12.64
C THR A 53 -7.02 10.99 -13.51
N ILE A 54 -6.15 10.15 -14.05
CA ILE A 54 -6.53 9.01 -14.89
C ILE A 54 -7.03 7.87 -14.00
N CYS A 55 -8.24 7.39 -14.27
CA CYS A 55 -8.84 6.26 -13.56
C CYS A 55 -8.05 4.97 -13.80
N ARG A 56 -7.82 4.22 -12.71
CA ARG A 56 -7.57 2.78 -12.80
C ARG A 56 -8.90 2.04 -12.97
N GLU A 57 -8.82 0.73 -13.16
CA GLU A 57 -9.98 -0.16 -13.29
C GLU A 57 -10.94 -0.03 -12.09
N SER A 58 -12.20 -0.42 -12.26
CA SER A 58 -13.13 -0.48 -11.15
C SER A 58 -12.72 -1.56 -10.15
N GLY A 59 -12.76 -1.28 -8.86
CA GLY A 59 -12.32 -2.24 -7.85
C GLY A 59 -12.29 -1.70 -6.42
N CYS A 60 -11.75 -2.51 -5.51
CA CYS A 60 -11.57 -2.17 -4.10
C CYS A 60 -10.19 -1.56 -3.88
N TYR A 61 -10.15 -0.31 -3.44
CA TYR A 61 -8.92 0.45 -3.24
C TYR A 61 -8.75 0.90 -1.80
N CYS A 62 -7.51 0.90 -1.32
CA CYS A 62 -7.10 1.55 -0.09
C CYS A 62 -6.95 3.06 -0.34
N PHE A 63 -8.00 3.80 -0.03
CA PHE A 63 -8.14 5.20 -0.41
C PHE A 63 -8.19 6.13 0.81
N GLY A 64 -7.67 7.35 0.64
CA GLY A 64 -7.65 8.39 1.65
C GLY A 64 -6.26 8.65 2.25
N ASP A 65 -6.03 9.88 2.68
CA ASP A 65 -4.71 10.34 3.14
C ASP A 65 -4.22 9.67 4.43
N GLU A 66 -5.12 9.08 5.20
CA GLU A 66 -4.85 8.42 6.48
C GLU A 66 -4.51 6.92 6.32
N TYR A 67 -4.70 6.35 5.13
CA TYR A 67 -4.56 4.91 4.90
C TYR A 67 -3.39 4.57 3.99
N ALA A 68 -2.84 3.37 4.20
CA ALA A 68 -1.82 2.80 3.34
C ALA A 68 -1.88 1.27 3.32
N LEU A 69 -1.39 0.67 2.24
CA LEU A 69 -1.22 -0.77 2.13
C LEU A 69 0.02 -1.24 2.91
N ASP A 70 -0.16 -2.25 3.75
CA ASP A 70 0.95 -2.99 4.34
C ASP A 70 1.61 -3.95 3.32
N ALA A 71 2.68 -4.66 3.74
CA ALA A 71 3.40 -5.61 2.89
C ALA A 71 2.53 -6.78 2.37
N LYS A 72 1.43 -7.08 3.06
CA LYS A 72 0.50 -8.17 2.72
C LYS A 72 -0.67 -7.67 1.87
N GLY A 73 -0.72 -6.36 1.57
CA GLY A 73 -1.80 -5.73 0.81
C GLY A 73 -3.06 -5.43 1.64
N ASN A 74 -2.96 -5.42 2.97
CA ASN A 74 -4.02 -4.96 3.85
C ASN A 74 -4.04 -3.43 3.91
N CYS A 75 -5.23 -2.84 3.89
CA CYS A 75 -5.39 -1.39 4.06
C CYS A 75 -5.45 -1.04 5.54
N ILE A 76 -4.43 -0.37 6.06
CA ILE A 76 -4.28 0.01 7.47
C ILE A 76 -4.10 1.52 7.61
N LEU A 77 -4.18 2.03 8.84
CA LEU A 77 -3.90 3.44 9.12
C LEU A 77 -2.39 3.68 9.00
N LYS A 78 -2.00 4.82 8.42
CA LYS A 78 -0.58 5.20 8.27
C LYS A 78 0.16 5.25 9.59
N LYS A 79 -0.48 5.68 10.67
CA LYS A 79 0.11 5.67 12.03
C LYS A 79 0.45 4.25 12.53
N ASP A 80 -0.19 3.22 11.99
CA ASP A 80 0.03 1.83 12.35
C ASP A 80 1.06 1.17 11.42
N CYS A 81 1.50 1.86 10.36
CA CYS A 81 2.57 1.38 9.47
C CYS A 81 3.87 1.11 10.23
N ASP A 82 4.16 1.84 11.31
CA ASP A 82 5.38 1.61 12.11
C ASP A 82 5.24 0.40 13.04
N LEU A 83 4.02 0.09 13.47
CA LEU A 83 3.72 -1.06 14.34
C LEU A 83 3.74 -2.37 13.56
N VAL A 84 3.22 -2.36 12.34
CA VAL A 84 3.24 -3.51 11.43
C VAL A 84 4.57 -3.56 10.65
N GLY A 85 5.15 -2.40 10.36
CA GLY A 85 6.34 -2.22 9.53
C GLY A 85 7.68 -2.30 10.24
N ALA A 86 7.71 -2.45 11.58
CA ALA A 86 8.88 -2.97 12.28
C ALA A 86 9.32 -4.37 11.77
N THR A 87 8.53 -5.00 10.90
CA THR A 87 8.86 -6.22 10.16
C THR A 87 8.77 -6.07 8.64
N PHE A 88 9.00 -4.88 8.07
CA PHE A 88 9.31 -4.79 6.63
C PHE A 88 10.75 -5.27 6.42
N PRO A 89 11.00 -6.47 5.84
CA PRO A 89 12.28 -6.69 5.22
C PRO A 89 12.39 -5.64 4.12
N CYS A 90 13.43 -4.82 4.17
CA CYS A 90 13.65 -3.86 3.11
C CYS A 90 13.73 -4.57 1.75
N PRO A 91 13.36 -3.88 0.66
CA PRO A 91 13.62 -4.38 -0.68
C PRO A 91 15.07 -4.83 -0.82
N GLN A 92 15.34 -5.74 -1.76
CA GLN A 92 16.67 -6.30 -1.92
C GLN A 92 17.74 -5.20 -1.98
N ASN A 93 18.78 -5.34 -1.16
CA ASN A 93 19.91 -4.41 -1.00
C ASN A 93 19.60 -3.05 -0.36
N GLU A 94 18.40 -2.85 0.15
CA GLU A 94 18.07 -1.69 0.97
C GLU A 94 18.18 -2.01 2.46
N VAL A 95 18.44 -0.97 3.27
CA VAL A 95 18.63 -1.10 4.72
C VAL A 95 17.64 -0.19 5.44
N TRP A 96 16.98 -0.71 6.48
CA TRP A 96 16.11 0.10 7.33
C TRP A 96 16.96 1.02 8.18
N LEU A 97 16.74 2.33 8.07
CA LEU A 97 17.43 3.34 8.88
C LEU A 97 16.40 4.25 9.53
N GLU A 98 16.57 4.50 10.83
CA GLU A 98 15.80 5.53 11.55
C GLU A 98 16.18 6.95 11.09
N CYS A 99 17.43 7.11 10.64
CA CYS A 99 17.96 8.34 10.05
C CYS A 99 18.56 8.02 8.68
N GLY A 100 17.84 8.40 7.63
CA GLY A 100 18.29 8.17 6.26
C GLY A 100 19.34 9.18 5.78
N PRO A 101 20.25 8.79 4.86
CA PRO A 101 21.18 9.73 4.23
C PRO A 101 20.41 10.86 3.52
N SER A 102 20.90 12.09 3.61
CA SER A 102 20.23 13.29 3.06
C SER A 102 20.08 13.28 1.53
N CYS A 103 20.89 12.46 0.85
CA CYS A 103 20.91 12.29 -0.60
C CYS A 103 20.51 10.87 -0.98
N LYS A 104 19.87 10.70 -2.14
CA LYS A 104 19.61 9.39 -2.74
C LYS A 104 20.88 8.90 -3.44
N ASN A 105 21.35 7.68 -3.15
CA ASN A 105 22.42 7.06 -3.94
C ASN A 105 21.85 6.58 -5.27
N ILE A 106 22.09 7.31 -6.37
CA ILE A 106 21.65 6.96 -7.73
C ILE A 106 22.88 6.77 -8.62
N CYS A 107 22.86 5.76 -9.50
CA CYS A 107 23.92 5.53 -10.48
C CYS A 107 24.21 6.77 -11.33
N GLY A 108 25.49 7.00 -11.66
CA GLY A 108 25.93 8.12 -12.50
C GLY A 108 25.76 9.51 -11.87
N THR A 109 25.46 9.59 -10.57
CA THR A 109 25.36 10.86 -9.84
C THR A 109 26.50 10.98 -8.84
N ASP A 110 27.30 12.03 -8.96
CA ASP A 110 28.29 12.40 -7.93
C ASP A 110 27.59 13.17 -6.80
N HIS A 111 27.52 12.56 -5.62
CA HIS A 111 26.89 13.15 -4.44
C HIS A 111 27.86 14.09 -3.70
N VAL A 112 28.28 15.17 -4.35
CA VAL A 112 29.08 16.21 -3.70
C VAL A 112 28.19 17.09 -2.83
N GLY A 113 28.47 17.18 -1.53
CA GLY A 113 27.82 18.15 -0.64
C GLY A 113 26.46 17.73 -0.06
N CYS A 114 26.30 16.44 0.29
CA CYS A 114 25.15 15.99 1.07
C CYS A 114 25.06 16.74 2.40
N ARG A 115 23.88 17.29 2.70
CA ARG A 115 23.64 18.07 3.91
C ARG A 115 23.55 17.17 5.15
N GLU A 116 23.95 17.68 6.30
CA GLU A 116 23.87 16.96 7.57
C GLU A 116 22.45 17.02 8.17
N TYR A 117 21.47 16.38 7.52
CA TYR A 117 20.17 16.11 8.12
C TYR A 117 19.65 14.73 7.72
N CYS A 118 18.81 14.16 8.59
CA CYS A 118 18.19 12.87 8.35
C CYS A 118 16.99 12.99 7.40
N ARG A 119 16.92 12.14 6.39
CA ARG A 119 15.62 11.80 5.78
C ARG A 119 14.83 10.90 6.76
N PRO A 120 13.48 10.87 6.66
CA PRO A 120 12.61 10.12 7.58
C PRO A 120 12.99 8.63 7.74
N ARG A 121 12.56 7.97 8.81
CA ARG A 121 12.80 6.52 8.94
C ARG A 121 12.21 5.72 7.77
N ALA A 122 13.00 4.85 7.15
CA ALA A 122 12.66 4.21 5.88
C ALA A 122 13.68 3.14 5.47
N CYS A 123 13.42 2.45 4.36
CA CYS A 123 14.43 1.65 3.67
C CYS A 123 15.25 2.54 2.73
N TYR A 124 16.57 2.40 2.78
CA TYR A 124 17.50 3.20 2.02
C TYR A 124 18.47 2.34 1.22
N CYS A 125 18.62 2.65 -0.06
CA CYS A 125 19.73 2.19 -0.88
C CYS A 125 20.99 2.98 -0.50
N THR A 126 21.91 2.35 0.23
CA THR A 126 23.07 3.00 0.86
C THR A 126 24.32 2.13 0.82
N GLY A 127 25.44 2.64 1.35
CA GLY A 127 26.71 1.92 1.38
C GLY A 127 27.29 1.71 -0.02
N ASP A 128 27.52 0.46 -0.39
CA ASP A 128 28.09 0.05 -1.70
C ASP A 128 27.04 -0.08 -2.82
N TYR A 129 25.77 0.23 -2.51
CA TYR A 129 24.67 0.14 -3.45
C TYR A 129 24.20 1.51 -3.95
N ALA A 130 23.59 1.51 -5.13
CA ALA A 130 22.93 2.66 -5.73
C ALA A 130 21.66 2.22 -6.48
N LEU A 131 20.69 3.11 -6.53
CA LEU A 131 19.51 2.95 -7.37
C LEU A 131 19.93 3.07 -8.84
N GLU A 132 19.49 2.12 -9.68
CA GLU A 132 19.72 2.15 -11.13
C GLU A 132 19.23 3.47 -11.76
N LYS A 133 18.13 4.01 -11.24
CA LYS A 133 17.52 5.30 -11.56
C LYS A 133 16.62 5.74 -10.40
N GLU A 134 16.07 6.94 -10.42
CA GLU A 134 15.11 7.36 -9.41
C GLU A 134 13.90 6.40 -9.34
N GLY A 135 13.63 5.86 -8.15
CA GLY A 135 12.61 4.82 -7.94
C GLY A 135 12.94 3.43 -8.54
N GLY A 136 14.16 3.25 -9.06
CA GLY A 136 14.64 1.99 -9.63
C GLY A 136 15.08 0.96 -8.59
N LYS A 137 15.69 -0.14 -9.05
CA LYS A 137 16.22 -1.19 -8.17
C LYS A 137 17.52 -0.74 -7.49
N CYS A 138 17.70 -1.12 -6.23
CA CYS A 138 18.97 -0.96 -5.52
C CYS A 138 19.96 -2.07 -5.94
N ILE A 139 21.02 -1.69 -6.66
CA ILE A 139 22.03 -2.59 -7.22
C ILE A 139 23.42 -2.22 -6.71
N LEU A 140 24.39 -3.13 -6.84
CA LEU A 140 25.77 -2.85 -6.48
C LEU A 140 26.29 -1.69 -7.34
N ARG A 141 27.02 -0.72 -6.77
CA ARG A 141 27.55 0.43 -7.55
C ARG A 141 28.42 -0.01 -8.71
N SER A 142 29.18 -1.10 -8.56
CA SER A 142 29.99 -1.67 -9.63
C SER A 142 29.17 -2.28 -10.78
N SER A 143 27.85 -2.43 -10.60
CA SER A 143 26.91 -2.86 -11.63
C SER A 143 26.18 -1.69 -12.31
N CYS A 144 26.44 -0.44 -11.90
CA CYS A 144 25.94 0.72 -12.63
C CYS A 144 26.50 0.73 -14.06
N VAL A 145 25.64 0.96 -15.05
CA VAL A 145 26.08 1.16 -16.44
C VAL A 145 26.66 2.57 -16.55
N PRO A 146 27.88 2.74 -17.10
CA PRO A 146 28.43 4.07 -17.38
C PRO A 146 27.51 4.82 -18.35
N ILE A 147 27.20 6.08 -18.03
CA ILE A 147 26.43 6.98 -18.90
C ILE A 147 27.38 7.61 -19.93
#